data_AF-A0AA40LC41-F1
#
_entry.id   AF-A0AA40LC41-F1
#
_cell.length_a   1.000
_cell.length_b   1.000
_cell.length_c   1.000
_cell.angle_alpha   90.00
_cell.angle_beta   90.00
_cell.angle_gamma   90.00
#
_symmetry.space_group_name_H-M   'P 1'
#
loop_
_entity.id
_entity.type
_entity.pdbx_description
1 polymer ?
#
loop_
_entity_poly.entity_id
_entity_poly.type
_entity_poly.pdbx_seq_one_letter_code
_entity_poly.pdbx_strand_id
1 'polypeptide(L)'
;MRGAELVGTETVGPEPVCAAMDGGHSLRIDVTVWKLMELFLQSLLVAWVKTLSPVASGKEDNLYMHLVDGILLNQVMLEIDPRPNQRFHQHVNNHVNLRIENLTILVRHIKTFYQEVLQQLIVMSLPDVFMIGKDPLSGE
;
A
#
# COMPACT_ATOMS: atom_id res chain seq x y z
N MET A 1 44.16 -70.62 -2.68
CA MET A 1 43.33 -69.51 -2.17
C MET A 1 42.60 -68.91 -3.36
N ARG A 2 41.32 -69.27 -3.54
CA ARG A 2 40.50 -68.89 -4.69
C ARG A 2 39.28 -68.19 -4.08
N GLY A 3 39.14 -66.90 -4.36
CA GLY A 3 38.15 -66.02 -3.77
C GLY A 3 36.74 -66.39 -4.19
N ALA A 4 35.82 -66.32 -3.22
CA ALA A 4 34.39 -66.37 -3.43
C ALA A 4 33.83 -64.98 -3.10
N GLU A 5 33.25 -64.29 -4.08
CA GLU A 5 32.33 -63.18 -3.82
C GLU A 5 31.04 -63.47 -4.58
N LEU A 6 29.98 -63.65 -3.80
CA LEU A 6 28.62 -63.85 -4.25
C LEU A 6 27.93 -62.50 -4.39
N VAL A 7 27.43 -62.30 -5.60
CA VAL A 7 26.30 -61.49 -6.07
C VAL A 7 25.33 -61.01 -4.99
N GLY A 8 24.92 -59.74 -5.07
CA GLY A 8 23.67 -59.26 -4.49
C GLY A 8 23.46 -57.75 -4.59
N THR A 9 22.71 -57.28 -5.60
CA THR A 9 21.47 -56.47 -5.49
C THR A 9 21.21 -55.68 -6.77
N GLU A 10 20.37 -56.24 -7.64
CA GLU A 10 19.53 -55.47 -8.56
C GLU A 10 18.32 -54.96 -7.79
N THR A 11 18.02 -53.66 -7.83
CA THR A 11 16.64 -53.15 -7.91
C THR A 11 16.65 -51.80 -8.64
N VAL A 12 16.39 -51.84 -9.94
CA VAL A 12 15.87 -50.71 -10.72
C VAL A 12 14.35 -50.78 -10.67
N GLY A 13 13.71 -49.70 -10.21
CA GLY A 13 12.27 -49.48 -10.27
C GLY A 13 11.97 -47.97 -10.10
N PRO A 14 10.99 -47.39 -10.83
CA PRO A 14 10.97 -45.96 -11.11
C PRO A 14 10.08 -45.18 -10.12
N GLU A 15 10.53 -44.00 -9.70
CA GLU A 15 9.62 -42.95 -9.22
C GLU A 15 9.77 -41.68 -10.07
N PRO A 16 8.72 -41.25 -10.79
CA PRO A 16 8.68 -39.93 -11.38
C PRO A 16 8.11 -38.99 -10.32
N VAL A 17 8.96 -38.34 -9.54
CA VAL A 17 8.52 -37.17 -8.78
C VAL A 17 8.59 -35.97 -9.72
N CYS A 18 7.47 -35.71 -10.39
CA CYS A 18 7.20 -34.44 -11.03
C CYS A 18 7.27 -33.33 -9.97
N ALA A 19 8.46 -32.75 -9.77
CA ALA A 19 8.65 -31.55 -8.99
C ALA A 19 8.83 -30.35 -9.94
N ALA A 20 8.03 -29.31 -9.69
CA ALA A 20 8.08 -27.94 -10.21
C ALA A 20 7.05 -27.55 -11.31
N MET A 21 5.76 -27.65 -10.97
CA MET A 21 4.87 -26.47 -11.05
C MET A 21 4.87 -25.92 -9.60
N ASP A 22 5.02 -24.65 -9.28
CA ASP A 22 4.39 -23.46 -9.81
C ASP A 22 5.13 -22.24 -9.21
N GLY A 23 5.95 -21.56 -10.01
CA GLY A 23 6.59 -20.29 -9.64
C GLY A 23 5.89 -19.08 -10.27
N GLY A 24 4.73 -19.27 -10.89
CA GLY A 24 4.10 -18.27 -11.74
C GLY A 24 3.15 -17.31 -11.02
N HIS A 25 2.69 -17.67 -9.82
CA HIS A 25 1.70 -16.88 -9.09
C HIS A 25 2.29 -15.80 -8.16
N SER A 26 3.51 -15.98 -7.65
CA SER A 26 4.08 -15.02 -6.69
C SER A 26 4.60 -13.73 -7.33
N LEU A 27 5.13 -13.77 -8.55
CA LEU A 27 5.70 -12.60 -9.24
C LEU A 27 4.66 -11.81 -10.05
N ARG A 28 3.49 -12.42 -10.35
CA ARG A 28 2.45 -11.80 -11.17
C ARG A 28 1.68 -10.72 -10.42
N ILE A 29 1.45 -10.91 -9.12
CA ILE A 29 0.74 -9.93 -8.27
C ILE A 29 1.60 -8.66 -8.11
N ASP A 30 2.91 -8.81 -7.89
CA ASP A 30 3.84 -7.68 -7.73
C ASP A 30 3.89 -6.77 -8.98
N VAL A 31 3.90 -7.34 -10.18
CA VAL A 31 3.92 -6.54 -11.43
C VAL A 31 2.60 -5.78 -11.62
N THR A 32 1.46 -6.38 -11.27
CA THR A 32 0.16 -5.73 -11.40
C THR A 32 -0.04 -4.60 -10.39
N VAL A 33 0.35 -4.81 -9.13
CA VAL A 33 0.25 -3.79 -8.06
C VAL A 33 1.16 -2.61 -8.37
N TRP A 34 2.40 -2.86 -8.80
CA TRP A 34 3.32 -1.81 -9.24
C TRP A 34 2.72 -0.98 -10.39
N LYS A 35 2.14 -1.64 -11.39
CA LYS A 35 1.57 -0.92 -12.54
C LYS A 35 0.37 -0.05 -12.14
N LEU A 36 -0.48 -0.56 -11.26
CA LEU A 36 -1.62 0.20 -10.74
C LEU A 36 -1.16 1.40 -9.92
N MET A 37 -0.13 1.23 -9.09
CA MET A 37 0.50 2.31 -8.33
C MET A 37 1.08 3.38 -9.26
N GLU A 38 1.80 2.99 -10.32
CA GLU A 38 2.34 3.93 -11.30
C GLU A 38 1.23 4.76 -11.97
N LEU A 39 0.15 4.10 -12.41
CA LEU A 39 -1.01 4.78 -13.00
C LEU A 39 -1.69 5.73 -12.02
N PHE A 40 -1.84 5.32 -10.76
CA PHE A 40 -2.38 6.16 -9.70
C PHE A 40 -1.51 7.40 -9.47
N LEU A 41 -0.18 7.26 -9.42
CA LEU A 41 0.75 8.38 -9.23
C LEU A 41 0.78 9.36 -10.42
N GLN A 42 0.38 8.90 -11.60
CA GLN A 42 0.19 9.74 -12.80
C GLN A 42 -1.20 10.38 -12.87
N SER A 43 -2.11 10.06 -11.96
CA SER A 43 -3.47 10.61 -11.97
C SER A 43 -3.50 12.12 -11.71
N LEU A 44 -4.55 12.77 -12.21
CA LEU A 44 -4.74 14.22 -12.04
C LEU A 44 -4.82 14.63 -10.57
N LEU A 45 -5.36 13.76 -9.70
CA LEU A 45 -5.44 14.01 -8.28
C LEU A 45 -4.05 14.07 -7.63
N VAL A 46 -3.17 13.13 -7.96
CA VAL A 46 -1.79 13.12 -7.45
C VAL A 46 -1.00 14.29 -8.04
N ALA A 47 -1.17 14.59 -9.32
CA ALA A 47 -0.56 15.76 -9.94
C ALA A 47 -0.98 17.06 -9.23
N TRP A 48 -2.26 17.22 -8.88
CA TRP A 48 -2.74 18.36 -8.12
C TRP A 48 -2.15 18.41 -6.70
N VAL A 49 -2.11 17.28 -5.97
CA VAL A 49 -1.48 17.22 -4.64
C VAL A 49 -0.01 17.64 -4.68
N LYS A 50 0.74 17.25 -5.72
CA LYS A 50 2.13 17.68 -5.93
C LYS A 50 2.27 19.20 -6.04
N THR A 51 1.25 19.93 -6.52
CA THR A 51 1.31 21.40 -6.62
C THR A 51 1.17 22.09 -5.26
N LEU A 52 0.50 21.45 -4.30
CA LEU A 52 0.24 22.02 -2.97
C LEU A 52 1.34 21.73 -1.95
N SER A 53 2.21 20.75 -2.22
CA SER A 53 3.32 20.42 -1.33
C SER A 53 4.64 20.32 -2.11
N PRO A 54 5.54 21.30 -1.95
CA PRO A 54 6.89 21.24 -2.53
C PRO A 54 7.68 20.01 -2.10
N VAL A 55 7.32 19.39 -0.96
CA VAL A 55 7.95 18.16 -0.44
C VAL A 55 7.71 16.97 -1.38
N ALA A 56 6.62 16.96 -2.14
CA ALA A 56 6.32 15.89 -3.10
C ALA A 56 7.16 15.97 -4.39
N SER A 57 7.87 17.08 -4.65
CA SER A 57 8.68 17.25 -5.87
C SER A 57 10.13 16.77 -5.74
N GLY A 58 10.65 16.61 -4.52
CA GLY A 58 12.06 16.29 -4.26
C GLY A 58 12.38 14.85 -3.84
N LYS A 59 11.37 14.03 -3.54
CA LYS A 59 11.51 12.62 -3.11
C LYS A 59 10.45 11.75 -3.78
N GLU A 60 10.53 11.63 -5.11
CA GLU A 60 9.56 10.82 -5.87
C GLU A 60 9.57 9.34 -5.50
N ASP A 61 10.71 8.81 -5.04
CA ASP A 61 10.94 7.38 -4.84
C ASP A 61 10.02 6.69 -3.83
N ASN A 62 9.21 7.42 -3.05
CA ASN A 62 8.23 6.83 -2.13
C ASN A 62 6.96 7.68 -1.98
N LEU A 63 6.57 8.44 -3.03
CA LEU A 63 5.39 9.32 -2.95
C LEU A 63 4.12 8.56 -2.55
N TYR A 64 3.95 7.33 -3.03
CA TYR A 64 2.83 6.48 -2.62
C TYR A 64 2.78 6.29 -1.10
N MET A 65 3.92 6.00 -0.47
CA MET A 65 4.00 5.80 0.98
C MET A 65 3.76 7.11 1.75
N HIS A 66 4.17 8.26 1.21
CA HIS A 66 3.86 9.57 1.79
C HIS A 66 2.37 9.95 1.68
N LEU A 67 1.62 9.39 0.73
CA LEU A 67 0.17 9.56 0.68
C LEU A 67 -0.49 8.66 1.72
N VAL A 68 -0.04 7.40 1.80
CA VAL A 68 -0.54 6.37 2.71
C VAL A 68 -0.31 6.69 4.18
N ASP A 69 0.79 7.36 4.54
CA ASP A 69 1.04 7.76 5.93
C ASP A 69 0.11 8.87 6.45
N GLY A 70 -0.63 9.50 5.53
CA GLY A 70 -1.60 10.55 5.79
C GLY A 70 -1.01 11.90 6.19
N ILE A 71 0.32 12.05 6.33
CA ILE A 71 0.95 13.32 6.74
C ILE A 71 0.73 14.36 5.66
N LEU A 72 1.12 14.03 4.42
CA LEU A 72 1.00 14.92 3.27
C LEU A 72 -0.45 15.35 3.03
N LEU A 73 -1.39 14.39 3.11
CA LEU A 73 -2.80 14.66 2.87
C LEU A 73 -3.41 15.55 3.96
N ASN A 74 -3.04 15.36 5.22
CA ASN A 74 -3.49 16.26 6.29
C ASN A 74 -2.91 17.67 6.15
N GLN A 75 -1.65 17.81 5.69
CA GLN A 75 -1.09 19.13 5.36
C GLN A 75 -1.88 19.82 4.25
N VAL A 76 -2.16 19.10 3.16
CA VAL A 76 -3.00 19.61 2.06
C VAL A 76 -4.38 20.04 2.57
N MET A 77 -5.00 19.27 3.45
CA MET A 77 -6.31 19.62 3.99
C MET A 77 -6.27 20.87 4.89
N LEU A 78 -5.17 21.13 5.59
CA LEU A 78 -4.97 22.38 6.35
C LEU A 78 -4.80 23.60 5.44
N GLU A 79 -4.17 23.45 4.28
CA GLU A 79 -4.10 24.54 3.28
C GLU A 79 -5.48 24.87 2.69
N ILE A 80 -6.38 23.88 2.60
CA ILE A 80 -7.76 24.05 2.13
C ILE A 80 -8.63 24.69 3.21
N ASP A 81 -8.56 24.17 4.44
CA ASP A 81 -9.35 24.63 5.57
C ASP A 81 -8.52 24.67 6.86
N PRO A 82 -8.05 25.86 7.28
CA PRO A 82 -7.15 25.99 8.43
C PRO A 82 -7.87 25.95 9.79
N ARG A 83 -9.19 25.76 9.83
CA ARG A 83 -10.00 25.89 11.06
C ARG A 83 -9.85 24.74 12.07
N PRO A 84 -9.65 23.46 11.70
CA PRO A 84 -9.55 22.42 12.72
C PRO A 84 -8.26 22.52 13.52
N ASN A 85 -8.40 22.37 14.84
CA ASN A 85 -7.28 22.37 15.78
C ASN A 85 -6.69 20.97 16.03
N GLN A 86 -7.25 19.94 15.38
CA GLN A 86 -6.82 18.56 15.59
C GLN A 86 -5.43 18.35 14.97
N ARG A 87 -4.46 17.95 15.80
CA ARG A 87 -3.10 17.64 15.35
C ARG A 87 -3.05 16.20 14.83
N PHE A 88 -2.24 16.00 13.79
CA PHE A 88 -1.90 14.68 13.24
C PHE A 88 -0.43 14.34 13.52
N HIS A 89 -0.08 13.05 13.45
CA HIS A 89 1.25 12.55 13.73
C HIS A 89 2.22 12.92 12.62
N GLN A 90 3.27 13.68 12.95
CA GLN A 90 4.33 14.08 12.00
C GLN A 90 5.39 13.00 11.79
N HIS A 91 5.48 12.01 12.68
CA HIS A 91 6.51 10.97 12.66
C HIS A 91 5.84 9.61 12.76
N VAL A 92 5.49 9.04 11.61
CA VAL A 92 4.74 7.78 11.55
C VAL A 92 5.65 6.56 11.57
N ASN A 93 6.89 6.65 11.05
CA ASN A 93 7.91 5.58 11.07
C ASN A 93 7.37 4.19 10.65
N ASN A 94 6.43 4.15 9.70
CA ASN A 94 5.72 2.95 9.26
C ASN A 94 4.88 2.21 10.33
N HIS A 95 4.57 2.84 11.46
CA HIS A 95 3.63 2.30 12.44
C HIS A 95 2.20 2.33 11.89
N VAL A 96 1.62 1.15 11.69
CA VAL A 96 0.25 0.94 11.16
C VAL A 96 -0.78 1.78 11.91
N ASN A 97 -0.75 1.76 13.24
CA ASN A 97 -1.74 2.47 14.06
C ASN A 97 -1.68 4.00 13.84
N LEU A 98 -0.48 4.57 13.69
CA LEU A 98 -0.31 6.00 13.46
C LEU A 98 -0.77 6.40 12.05
N ARG A 99 -0.58 5.54 11.04
CA ARG A 99 -1.14 5.74 9.70
C ARG A 99 -2.67 5.76 9.73
N ILE A 100 -3.27 4.75 10.35
CA ILE A 100 -4.73 4.64 10.48
C ILE A 100 -5.29 5.86 11.20
N GLU A 101 -4.63 6.31 12.27
CA GLU A 101 -5.04 7.51 13.00
C GLU A 101 -4.95 8.75 12.11
N ASN A 102 -3.82 9.00 11.43
CA ASN A 102 -3.69 10.12 10.50
C ASN A 102 -4.76 10.11 9.39
N LEU A 103 -5.05 8.95 8.80
CA LEU A 103 -6.09 8.81 7.78
C LEU A 103 -7.49 9.03 8.37
N THR A 104 -7.73 8.61 9.62
CA THR A 104 -8.99 8.86 10.33
C THR A 104 -9.20 10.35 10.58
N ILE A 105 -8.14 11.07 10.97
CA ILE A 105 -8.14 12.53 11.15
C ILE A 105 -8.52 13.20 9.82
N LEU A 106 -7.84 12.80 8.74
CA LEU A 106 -8.08 13.32 7.41
C LEU A 106 -9.54 13.15 6.97
N VAL A 107 -10.06 11.92 7.05
CA VAL A 107 -11.45 11.62 6.65
C VAL A 107 -12.45 12.41 7.49
N ARG A 108 -12.19 12.61 8.79
CA ARG A 108 -13.03 13.44 9.65
C ARG A 108 -13.01 14.90 9.21
N HIS A 109 -11.83 15.47 8.98
CA HIS A 109 -11.70 16.87 8.54
C HIS A 109 -12.42 17.08 7.21
N ILE A 110 -12.21 16.20 6.23
CA ILE A 110 -12.94 16.26 4.94
C ILE A 110 -14.45 16.27 5.17
N LYS A 111 -14.99 15.33 5.96
CA LYS A 111 -16.43 15.29 6.25
C LYS A 111 -16.93 16.58 6.88
N THR A 112 -16.25 17.07 7.91
CA THR A 112 -16.61 18.30 8.61
C THR A 112 -16.58 19.49 7.67
N PHE A 113 -15.59 19.58 6.78
CA PHE A 113 -15.52 20.64 5.79
C PHE A 113 -16.73 20.64 4.84
N TYR A 114 -17.09 19.47 4.29
CA TYR A 114 -18.28 19.35 3.44
C TYR A 114 -19.57 19.72 4.18
N GLN A 115 -19.74 19.22 5.39
CA GLN A 115 -20.97 19.42 6.15
C GLN A 115 -21.12 20.84 6.69
N GLU A 116 -20.07 21.40 7.29
CA GLU A 116 -20.15 22.67 8.01
C GLU A 116 -19.80 23.88 7.14
N VAL A 117 -18.91 23.74 6.15
CA VAL A 117 -18.52 24.85 5.26
C VAL A 117 -19.34 24.85 3.99
N LEU A 118 -19.32 23.73 3.26
CA LEU A 118 -19.96 23.65 1.96
C LEU A 118 -21.47 23.44 2.08
N GLN A 119 -21.96 23.04 3.25
CA GLN A 119 -23.36 22.67 3.48
C GLN A 119 -23.81 21.55 2.54
N GLN A 120 -22.94 20.56 2.33
CA GLN A 120 -23.13 19.43 1.42
C GLN A 120 -22.96 18.09 2.14
N LEU A 121 -23.75 17.08 1.74
CA LEU A 121 -23.64 15.73 2.27
C LEU A 121 -22.83 14.83 1.32
N ILE A 122 -21.85 14.14 1.86
CA ILE A 122 -21.12 13.07 1.16
C ILE A 122 -22.01 11.83 1.15
N VAL A 123 -22.56 11.47 -0.02
CA VAL A 123 -23.47 10.31 -0.20
C VAL A 123 -22.76 9.03 -0.66
N MET A 124 -21.47 9.13 -0.98
CA MET A 124 -20.65 7.99 -1.39
C MET A 124 -20.02 7.28 -0.17
N SER A 125 -19.58 6.04 -0.38
CA SER A 125 -18.76 5.34 0.61
C SER A 125 -17.46 6.08 0.85
N LEU A 126 -17.08 6.18 2.12
CA LEU A 126 -15.84 6.84 2.51
C LEU A 126 -14.68 5.85 2.39
N PRO A 127 -13.44 6.35 2.26
CA PRO A 127 -12.26 5.50 2.24
C PRO A 127 -12.18 4.64 3.50
N ASP A 128 -11.88 3.35 3.33
CA ASP A 128 -11.57 2.45 4.45
C ASP A 128 -10.15 2.71 4.94
N VAL A 129 -10.04 3.54 5.97
CA VAL A 129 -8.76 3.93 6.58
C VAL A 129 -8.02 2.75 7.22
N PHE A 130 -8.74 1.70 7.63
CA PHE A 130 -8.14 0.52 8.23
C PHE A 130 -7.45 -0.31 7.15
N MET A 131 -8.12 -0.55 6.02
CA MET A 131 -7.55 -1.27 4.88
C MET A 131 -6.31 -0.55 4.35
N ILE A 132 -6.43 0.76 4.05
CA ILE A 132 -5.32 1.57 3.52
C ILE A 132 -4.14 1.60 4.50
N GLY A 133 -4.40 1.76 5.80
CA GLY A 133 -3.35 1.89 6.80
C GLY A 133 -2.65 0.58 7.14
N LYS A 134 -3.38 -0.55 7.13
CA LYS A 134 -2.87 -1.87 7.51
C LYS A 134 -2.03 -2.51 6.42
N ASP A 135 -2.56 -2.54 5.19
CA ASP A 135 -1.89 -3.17 4.06
C ASP A 135 -2.00 -2.26 2.82
N PRO A 136 -1.09 -1.29 2.69
CA PRO A 136 -1.18 -0.33 1.60
C PRO A 136 -0.88 -0.91 0.22
N LEU A 137 -0.37 -2.15 0.12
CA LEU A 137 -0.08 -2.79 -1.17
C LEU A 137 -1.06 -3.93 -1.50
N SER A 138 -1.97 -4.25 -0.58
CA SER A 138 -3.10 -5.13 -0.81
C SER A 138 -4.15 -4.42 -1.67
N GLY A 139 -3.95 -4.45 -2.99
CA GLY A 139 -5.02 -4.16 -3.94
C GLY A 139 -6.06 -5.28 -3.92
N GLU A 140 -7.06 -5.17 -3.06
CA GLU A 140 -8.33 -5.90 -3.21
C GLU A 140 -9.35 -5.07 -3.99
#